data_AF-A0A661Y277-F1
#
_entry.id   AF-A0A661Y277-F1
#
_cell.length_a   1.000
_cell.length_b   1.000
_cell.length_c   1.000
_cell.angle_alpha   90.00
_cell.angle_beta   90.00
_cell.angle_gamma   90.00
#
_symmetry.space_group_name_H-M   'P 1'
#
loop_
_entity.id
_entity.type
_entity.pdbx_description
1 polymer ?
#
loop_
_entity_poly.entity_id
_entity_poly.type
_entity_poly.pdbx_seq_one_letter_code
_entity_poly.pdbx_strand_id
1 'polypeptide(L)'
;MNLTLILSLILIGLIAGIFSGFMGVGGGVVMIPLLILLLGFDQHQAQGMSLAVLAIPVTFVAAYTYHSSGHPINWKFALVIGLFFVLGGLIGSKFAVKIDQAVLKKIFAVVLVVAAFKLFFSK
;
A
#
# COMPACT_ATOMS: atom_id res chain seq x y z
N MET A 1 -7.52 23.36 -7.70
CA MET A 1 -7.29 22.03 -8.32
C MET A 1 -8.10 21.96 -9.60
N ASN A 2 -7.52 21.49 -10.70
CA ASN A 2 -8.25 21.32 -11.95
C ASN A 2 -9.23 20.13 -11.85
N LEU A 3 -10.36 20.17 -12.56
CA LEU A 3 -11.37 19.12 -12.52
C LEU A 3 -10.78 17.73 -12.86
N THR A 4 -9.92 17.66 -13.87
CA THR A 4 -9.21 16.45 -14.28
C THR A 4 -8.37 15.83 -13.16
N LEU A 5 -7.70 16.67 -12.37
CA LEU A 5 -6.90 16.22 -11.23
C LEU A 5 -7.79 15.63 -10.13
N ILE A 6 -8.90 16.29 -9.82
CA ILE A 6 -9.88 15.80 -8.83
C ILE A 6 -10.43 14.44 -9.24
N LEU A 7 -10.84 14.29 -10.50
CA LEU A 7 -11.35 13.02 -11.04
C LEU A 7 -10.30 11.92 -10.98
N SER A 8 -9.04 12.23 -11.30
CA SER A 8 -7.94 11.27 -11.22
C SER A 8 -7.69 10.80 -9.78
N LEU A 9 -7.71 11.72 -8.80
CA LEU A 9 -7.55 11.37 -7.39
C LEU A 9 -8.70 10.50 -6.86
N ILE A 10 -9.94 10.81 -7.24
CA ILE A 10 -11.12 10.00 -6.90
C ILE A 10 -10.97 8.58 -7.47
N LEU A 11 -10.60 8.47 -8.74
CA LEU A 11 -10.43 7.18 -9.41
C LEU A 11 -9.33 6.34 -8.75
N ILE A 12 -8.18 6.96 -8.46
CA ILE A 12 -7.06 6.30 -7.79
C ILE A 12 -7.49 5.80 -6.41
N GLY A 13 -8.17 6.65 -5.63
CA GLY A 13 -8.66 6.29 -4.30
C GLY A 13 -9.66 5.14 -4.30
N LEU A 14 -10.63 5.16 -5.22
CA LEU A 14 -11.63 4.10 -5.36
C LEU A 14 -10.99 2.77 -5.75
N ILE A 15 -10.16 2.77 -6.79
CA ILE A 15 -9.49 1.55 -7.26
C ILE A 15 -8.59 1.00 -6.14
N ALA A 16 -7.72 1.83 -5.56
CA ALA A 16 -6.83 1.41 -4.50
C ALA A 16 -7.59 0.89 -3.27
N GLY A 17 -8.70 1.53 -2.89
CA GLY A 17 -9.56 1.12 -1.78
C GLY A 17 -10.21 -0.26 -2.01
N ILE A 18 -10.80 -0.47 -3.19
CA ILE A 18 -11.43 -1.75 -3.58
C ILE A 18 -10.39 -2.88 -3.51
N PHE A 19 -9.23 -2.69 -4.15
CA PHE A 19 -8.17 -3.69 -4.14
C PHE A 19 -7.59 -3.91 -2.73
N SER A 20 -7.48 -2.85 -1.93
CA SER A 20 -7.03 -2.94 -0.54
C SER A 20 -7.95 -3.81 0.32
N GLY A 21 -9.27 -3.64 0.19
CA GLY A 21 -10.27 -4.44 0.91
C GLY A 21 -10.35 -5.88 0.41
N PHE A 22 -10.25 -6.08 -0.91
CA PHE A 22 -10.35 -7.39 -1.54
C PHE A 22 -9.15 -8.29 -1.25
N MET A 23 -7.92 -7.76 -1.37
CA MET A 23 -6.70 -8.57 -1.25
C MET A 23 -6.03 -8.47 0.13
N GLY A 24 -6.37 -7.48 0.95
CA GLY A 24 -5.78 -7.29 2.28
C GLY A 24 -4.31 -6.85 2.29
N VAL A 25 -3.66 -6.68 1.13
CA VAL A 25 -2.23 -6.31 0.98
C VAL A 25 -1.97 -4.82 1.31
N GLY A 26 -3.03 -4.01 1.45
CA GLY A 26 -2.93 -2.55 1.44
C GLY A 26 -2.76 -2.09 0.00
N GLY A 27 -3.68 -1.26 -0.51
CA GLY A 27 -3.83 -0.91 -1.93
C GLY A 27 -2.61 -0.28 -2.64
N GLY A 28 -1.44 -0.19 -1.99
CA GLY A 28 -0.21 0.42 -2.50
C GLY A 28 0.35 -0.27 -3.75
N VAL A 29 0.14 -1.59 -3.89
CA VAL A 29 0.51 -2.33 -5.11
C VAL A 29 -0.15 -1.74 -6.36
N VAL A 30 -1.37 -1.21 -6.21
CA VAL A 30 -2.13 -0.59 -7.30
C VAL A 30 -1.98 0.94 -7.28
N MET A 31 -1.98 1.55 -6.09
CA MET A 31 -1.92 2.99 -5.93
C MET A 31 -0.60 3.58 -6.43
N ILE A 32 0.55 2.94 -6.13
CA ILE A 32 1.88 3.46 -6.50
C ILE A 32 2.02 3.56 -8.03
N PRO A 33 1.75 2.50 -8.83
CA PRO A 33 1.76 2.61 -10.29
C PRO A 33 0.82 3.68 -10.82
N LEU A 34 -0.39 3.81 -10.28
CA LEU A 34 -1.36 4.81 -10.75
C LEU A 34 -0.92 6.24 -10.48
N LEU A 35 -0.32 6.52 -9.32
CA LEU A 35 0.23 7.85 -9.00
C LEU A 35 1.38 8.21 -9.96
N ILE A 36 2.24 7.25 -10.31
CA ILE A 36 3.34 7.47 -11.25
C ILE A 36 2.81 7.67 -12.67
N LEU A 37 1.92 6.78 -13.15
CA LEU A 37 1.46 6.77 -14.54
C LEU A 37 0.46 7.88 -14.85
N LEU A 38 -0.45 8.19 -13.92
CA LEU A 38 -1.52 9.17 -14.16
C LEU A 38 -1.15 10.59 -13.71
N LEU A 39 -0.38 10.70 -12.62
CA LEU A 39 -0.05 12.01 -12.02
C LEU A 39 1.43 12.38 -12.16
N GLY A 40 2.27 11.52 -12.74
CA GLY A 40 3.68 11.80 -12.99
C GLY A 40 4.53 11.87 -11.73
N PHE A 41 4.07 11.25 -10.63
CA PHE A 41 4.81 11.27 -9.37
C PHE A 41 6.12 10.48 -9.50
N ASP A 42 7.15 10.93 -8.80
CA ASP A 42 8.34 10.10 -8.62
C ASP A 42 8.08 8.93 -7.65
N GLN A 43 9.01 7.98 -7.61
CA GLN A 43 8.86 6.77 -6.78
C GLN A 43 8.72 7.10 -5.27
N HIS A 44 9.45 8.10 -4.78
CA HIS A 44 9.41 8.49 -3.37
C HIS A 44 8.09 9.16 -3.02
N GLN A 45 7.62 10.07 -3.86
CA GLN A 45 6.32 10.74 -3.73
C GLN A 45 5.17 9.73 -3.75
N ALA A 46 5.16 8.82 -4.73
CA ALA A 46 4.12 7.82 -4.85
C ALA A 46 4.08 6.88 -3.64
N GLN A 47 5.24 6.44 -3.16
CA GLN A 47 5.35 5.56 -2.00
C GLN A 47 4.96 6.27 -0.70
N GLY A 48 5.40 7.51 -0.49
CA GLY A 48 5.02 8.34 0.66
C GLY A 48 3.51 8.61 0.70
N MET A 49 2.92 8.99 -0.43
CA MET A 49 1.47 9.21 -0.54
C MET A 49 0.69 7.92 -0.27
N SER A 50 1.12 6.79 -0.84
CA SER A 50 0.49 5.49 -0.58
C SER A 50 0.53 5.12 0.90
N LEU A 51 1.66 5.32 1.59
CA LEU A 51 1.78 5.03 3.01
C LEU A 51 0.86 5.95 3.84
N ALA A 52 0.78 7.24 3.51
CA ALA A 52 -0.10 8.19 4.19
C ALA A 52 -1.59 7.82 4.07
N VAL A 53 -2.03 7.37 2.89
CA VAL A 53 -3.43 6.96 2.66
C VAL A 53 -3.76 5.64 3.36
N LEU A 54 -2.83 4.69 3.36
CA LEU A 54 -3.05 3.36 3.92
C LEU A 54 -2.87 3.29 5.45
N ALA A 55 -2.22 4.29 6.06
CA ALA A 55 -1.82 4.24 7.47
C ALA A 55 -2.97 3.98 8.45
N ILE A 56 -4.13 4.61 8.25
CA ILE A 56 -5.24 4.52 9.21
C ILE A 56 -6.59 4.29 8.53
N PRO A 57 -7.07 5.12 7.58
CA PRO A 57 -8.48 5.06 7.21
C PRO A 57 -8.86 3.79 6.44
N VAL A 58 -8.07 3.42 5.44
CA VAL A 58 -8.41 2.33 4.51
C VAL A 58 -8.24 0.96 5.17
N THR A 59 -7.11 0.75 5.83
CA THR A 59 -6.75 -0.55 6.42
C THR A 59 -7.58 -0.84 7.67
N PHE A 60 -7.89 0.18 8.49
CA PHE A 60 -8.76 0.01 9.65
C PHE A 60 -10.19 -0.35 9.26
N VAL A 61 -10.78 0.36 8.30
CA VAL A 61 -12.17 0.08 7.84
C VAL A 61 -12.25 -1.32 7.24
N ALA A 62 -11.27 -1.73 6.44
CA ALA A 62 -11.21 -3.09 5.90
C ALA A 62 -11.11 -4.14 7.02
N ALA A 63 -10.16 -3.98 7.95
CA ALA A 63 -9.98 -4.90 9.08
C ALA A 63 -11.25 -4.99 9.96
N TYR A 64 -11.88 -3.86 10.25
CA TYR A 64 -13.14 -3.81 10.99
C TYR A 64 -14.26 -4.55 10.25
N THR A 65 -14.34 -4.39 8.92
CA THR A 65 -15.34 -5.10 8.10
C THR A 65 -15.16 -6.61 8.19
N TYR A 66 -13.92 -7.12 8.10
CA TYR A 66 -13.64 -8.54 8.32
C TYR A 66 -14.04 -9.00 9.73
N HIS A 67 -13.68 -8.22 10.75
CA HIS A 67 -14.00 -8.54 12.14
C HIS A 67 -15.51 -8.64 12.37
N SER A 68 -16.27 -7.64 11.92
CA SER A 68 -17.73 -7.61 12.04
C SER A 68 -18.45 -8.65 11.18
N SER A 69 -17.79 -9.17 10.13
CA SER A 69 -18.33 -10.24 9.26
C SER A 69 -18.07 -11.66 9.78
N GLY A 70 -17.67 -11.80 11.05
CA GLY A 70 -17.46 -13.12 11.68
C GLY A 70 -16.05 -13.69 11.51
N HIS A 71 -15.08 -12.89 11.06
CA HIS A 71 -13.66 -13.26 11.02
C HIS A 71 -12.91 -12.58 12.18
N PRO A 72 -12.94 -13.14 13.41
CA PRO A 72 -12.40 -12.47 14.58
C PRO A 72 -10.91 -12.20 14.46
N ILE A 73 -10.53 -10.94 14.67
CA ILE A 73 -9.13 -10.51 14.69
C ILE A 73 -8.61 -10.64 16.11
N ASN A 74 -7.45 -11.30 16.27
CA ASN A 74 -6.76 -11.30 17.56
C ASN A 74 -6.04 -9.96 17.76
N TRP A 75 -6.70 -9.05 18.47
CA TRP A 75 -6.22 -7.70 18.71
C TRP A 75 -4.90 -7.64 19.52
N LYS A 76 -4.61 -8.64 20.36
CA LYS A 76 -3.31 -8.72 21.05
C LYS A 76 -2.19 -8.96 20.05
N PHE A 77 -2.40 -9.87 19.10
CA PHE A 77 -1.41 -10.15 18.06
C PHE A 77 -1.26 -8.93 17.12
N ALA A 78 -2.37 -8.31 16.75
CA ALA A 78 -2.36 -7.10 15.93
C ALA A 78 -1.58 -5.95 16.61
N LEU A 79 -1.70 -5.78 17.92
CA LEU A 79 -0.94 -4.76 18.67
C LEU A 79 0.56 -5.06 18.73
N VAL A 80 0.94 -6.30 19.03
CA VAL A 80 2.36 -6.69 19.08
C VAL A 80 2.99 -6.55 17.69
N ILE A 81 2.36 -7.12 16.65
CA ILE A 81 2.83 -6.99 15.27
C ILE A 81 2.86 -5.52 14.86
N GLY A 82 1.81 -4.75 15.17
CA GLY A 82 1.70 -3.33 14.85
C GLY A 82 2.84 -2.50 15.44
N LEU A 83 3.21 -2.75 16.70
CA LEU A 83 4.33 -2.06 17.35
C LEU A 83 5.65 -2.28 16.59
N PHE A 84 5.98 -3.54 16.29
CA PHE A 84 7.20 -3.86 15.54
C PHE A 84 7.12 -3.48 14.07
N PHE A 85 5.92 -3.46 13.49
CA PHE A 85 5.66 -2.98 12.14
C PHE A 85 5.99 -1.49 11.99
N VAL A 86 5.62 -0.67 12.99
CA VAL A 86 6.02 0.75 13.03
C VAL A 86 7.54 0.89 13.05
N LEU A 87 8.24 0.12 13.89
CA LEU A 87 9.71 0.14 13.94
C LEU A 87 10.34 -0.28 12.60
N GLY A 88 9.83 -1.36 12.00
CA GLY A 88 10.25 -1.82 10.68
C GLY A 88 10.02 -0.77 9.59
N GLY A 89 8.86 -0.10 9.61
CA GLY A 89 8.54 0.99 8.69
C GLY A 89 9.46 2.21 8.86
N LEU A 90 9.78 2.60 10.09
CA LEU A 90 10.73 3.68 10.38
C LEU A 90 12.13 3.37 9.88
N ILE A 91 12.63 2.15 10.11
CA ILE A 91 13.95 1.72 9.65
C ILE A 91 13.96 1.62 8.12
N GLY A 92 12.98 0.92 7.54
CA GLY A 92 12.86 0.71 6.09
C GLY A 92 12.73 2.01 5.31
N SER A 93 11.89 2.95 5.76
CA SER A 93 11.73 4.26 5.13
C SER A 93 13.01 5.09 5.17
N LYS A 94 13.75 5.09 6.29
CA LYS A 94 15.06 5.78 6.40
C LYS A 94 16.11 5.27 5.42
N PHE A 95 16.08 3.98 5.08
CA PHE A 95 16.94 3.43 4.02
C PHE A 95 16.38 3.75 2.64
N ALA A 96 15.08 3.57 2.43
CA ALA A 96 14.44 3.78 1.14
C ALA A 96 14.66 5.20 0.61
N VAL A 97 14.48 6.24 1.44
CA VAL A 97 14.66 7.64 1.01
C VAL A 97 16.09 8.01 0.59
N LYS A 98 17.09 7.17 0.94
CA LYS A 98 18.49 7.35 0.54
C LYS A 98 18.83 6.66 -0.78
N ILE A 99 17.95 5.78 -1.27
CA ILE A 99 18.14 5.04 -2.50
C ILE A 99 17.63 5.91 -3.66
N ASP A 100 18.35 5.89 -4.77
CA ASP A 100 17.90 6.53 -6.01
C ASP A 100 16.51 5.99 -6.44
N GLN A 101 15.65 6.89 -6.91
CA GLN A 101 14.27 6.57 -7.29
C GLN A 101 14.17 5.49 -8.37
N ALA A 102 15.09 5.43 -9.33
CA ALA A 102 15.06 4.44 -10.38
C ALA A 102 15.46 3.05 -9.84
N VAL A 103 16.41 3.01 -8.90
CA VAL A 103 16.77 1.79 -8.18
C VAL A 103 15.61 1.33 -7.30
N LEU A 104 14.99 2.23 -6.54
CA LEU A 104 13.85 1.89 -5.67
C LEU A 104 12.66 1.37 -6.49
N LYS A 105 12.39 1.97 -7.66
CA LYS A 105 11.37 1.49 -8.61
C LYS A 105 11.66 0.07 -9.10
N LYS A 106 12.92 -0.24 -9.43
CA LYS A 106 13.32 -1.60 -9.82
C LYS A 106 13.16 -2.61 -8.68
N ILE A 107 13.56 -2.23 -7.46
CA ILE A 107 13.37 -3.07 -6.26
C ILE A 107 11.88 -3.38 -6.08
N PHE A 108 11.03 -2.35 -6.13
CA PHE A 108 9.59 -2.52 -6.02
C PHE A 108 9.03 -3.45 -7.10
N ALA A 109 9.44 -3.28 -8.36
CA ALA A 109 9.02 -4.14 -9.46
C ALA A 109 9.44 -5.61 -9.23
N VAL A 110 10.68 -5.86 -8.79
CA VAL A 110 11.16 -7.22 -8.48
C VAL A 110 10.33 -7.85 -7.36
N VAL A 111 10.03 -7.10 -6.29
CA VAL A 111 9.19 -7.59 -5.19
C VAL A 111 7.80 -8.00 -5.70
N LEU A 112 7.20 -7.21 -6.58
CA LEU A 112 5.90 -7.54 -7.18
C LEU A 112 5.96 -8.79 -8.05
N VAL A 113 7.00 -8.94 -8.88
CA VAL A 113 7.18 -10.14 -9.72
C VAL A 113 7.36 -11.39 -8.86
N VAL A 114 8.17 -11.31 -7.81
CA VAL A 114 8.39 -12.42 -6.87
C VAL A 114 7.08 -12.78 -6.15
N ALA A 115 6.33 -11.78 -5.69
CA ALA A 115 5.03 -12.00 -5.05
C ALA A 115 4.04 -12.69 -6.01
N ALA A 116 3.92 -12.19 -7.24
CA ALA A 116 3.07 -12.77 -8.28
C ALA A 116 3.46 -14.21 -8.60
N PHE A 117 4.76 -14.46 -8.80
CA PHE A 117 5.28 -15.81 -9.05
C PHE A 117 4.96 -16.75 -7.89
N LYS A 118 5.25 -16.34 -6.65
CA LYS A 118 4.96 -17.17 -5.47
C LYS A 118 3.48 -17.49 -5.34
N LEU A 119 2.59 -16.52 -5.58
CA LEU A 119 1.14 -16.75 -5.52
C LEU A 119 0.67 -17.71 -6.61
N PHE A 120 1.23 -17.62 -7.81
CA PHE A 120 0.84 -18.48 -8.94
C PHE A 120 1.29 -19.93 -8.76
N PHE A 121 2.44 -20.15 -8.11
CA PHE A 121 3.01 -21.49 -7.89
C PHE A 121 2.83 -22.01 -6.45
N SER A 122 2.14 -21.26 -5.59
CA SER A 122 1.74 -21.76 -4.28
C SER A 122 0.67 -22.83 -4.47
N LYS A 123 0.85 -23.99 -3.83
CA LYS A 123 -0.19 -25.03 -3.74
C LYS A 123 -1.38 -24.56 -2.94
#